data_AF-B3T2I5-F1
#
_entry.id   AF-B3T2I5-F1
#
_cell.length_a   1.000
_cell.length_b   1.000
_cell.length_c   1.000
_cell.angle_alpha   90.00
_cell.angle_beta   90.00
_cell.angle_gamma   90.00
#
_symmetry.space_group_name_H-M   'P 1'
#
loop_
_entity.id
_entity.type
_entity.pdbx_description
1 polymer ?
#
loop_
_entity_poly.entity_id
_entity_poly.type
_entity_poly.pdbx_seq_one_letter_code
_entity_poly.pdbx_strand_id
1 'polypeptide(L)'
;MFEEIIKKTGQVCIQIRDIQGVDDNPFDFETVKKNIEEKLNSKYKNRFKIMLVPNITNISYGRGVGYKIEEVVLPEKIQQISATKIRDKMRKDGKLK
;
A
#
# COMPACT_ATOMS: atom_id res chain seq x y z
N MET A 1 0.67 -7.97 -4.95
CA MET A 1 -0.44 -7.81 -3.99
C MET A 1 -1.69 -7.25 -4.68
N PHE A 2 -1.73 -5.96 -5.05
CA PHE A 2 -2.90 -5.32 -5.67
C PHE A 2 -3.52 -6.13 -6.83
N GLU A 3 -2.71 -6.54 -7.81
CA GLU A 3 -3.19 -7.30 -8.97
C GLU A 3 -3.81 -8.65 -8.62
N GLU A 4 -3.41 -9.29 -7.51
CA GLU A 4 -4.01 -10.54 -7.04
C GLU A 4 -5.35 -10.30 -6.36
N ILE A 5 -5.48 -9.21 -5.59
CA ILE A 5 -6.74 -8.87 -4.92
C ILE A 5 -7.79 -8.43 -5.94
N ILE A 6 -7.43 -7.55 -6.89
CA ILE A 6 -8.39 -7.02 -7.87
C ILE A 6 -8.95 -8.09 -8.82
N LYS A 7 -8.20 -9.17 -9.08
CA LYS A 7 -8.67 -10.36 -9.81
C LYS A 7 -9.79 -11.07 -9.05
N LYS A 8 -9.71 -11.13 -7.71
CA LYS A 8 -10.71 -11.76 -6.84
C LYS A 8 -11.95 -10.89 -6.62
N THR A 9 -11.75 -9.60 -6.36
CA THR A 9 -12.81 -8.73 -5.79
C THR A 9 -13.41 -7.74 -6.76
N GLY A 10 -12.81 -7.52 -7.93
CA GLY A 10 -13.29 -6.51 -8.88
C GLY A 10 -12.81 -5.09 -8.54
N GLN A 11 -12.84 -4.70 -7.26
CA GLN A 11 -12.40 -3.39 -6.76
C GLN A 11 -11.56 -3.52 -5.48
N VAL A 12 -10.67 -2.54 -5.24
CA VAL A 12 -9.76 -2.55 -4.08
C VAL A 12 -9.72 -1.19 -3.37
N CYS A 13 -9.87 -1.19 -2.05
CA CYS A 13 -9.58 -0.02 -1.22
C CYS A 13 -8.15 -0.11 -0.69
N ILE A 14 -7.32 0.87 -1.03
CA ILE A 14 -5.93 1.00 -0.59
C ILE A 14 -5.90 2.03 0.55
N GLN A 15 -5.61 1.56 1.76
CA GLN A 15 -5.51 2.40 2.94
C GLN A 15 -4.04 2.76 3.17
N ILE A 16 -3.74 4.06 3.23
CA ILE A 16 -2.40 4.60 3.44
C ILE A 16 -2.40 5.33 4.77
N ARG A 17 -1.48 4.98 5.65
CA ARG A 17 -1.19 5.74 6.86
C ARG A 17 -0.17 6.82 6.53
N ASP A 18 -0.43 8.05 6.94
CA ASP A 18 0.58 9.11 6.84
C ASP A 18 1.63 8.92 7.95
N ILE A 19 2.85 8.66 7.53
CA ILE A 19 4.01 8.40 8.39
C ILE A 19 5.24 9.13 7.89
N GLN A 20 5.04 10.25 7.19
CA GLN A 20 6.16 11.11 6.82
C GLN A 20 6.92 11.53 8.09
N GLY A 21 8.23 11.34 8.09
CA GLY A 21 9.10 11.68 9.23
C GLY A 21 8.99 10.72 10.43
N VAL A 22 8.09 9.73 10.39
CA VAL A 22 8.16 8.59 11.31
C VAL A 22 9.17 7.61 10.77
N ASP A 23 10.11 7.23 11.63
CA ASP A 23 11.32 6.49 11.26
C ASP A 23 12.05 7.19 10.09
N ASP A 24 12.34 6.42 9.04
CA ASP A 24 13.13 6.81 7.89
C ASP A 24 12.25 7.03 6.64
N ASN A 25 10.96 7.33 6.82
CA ASN A 25 10.04 7.50 5.68
C ASN A 25 9.95 8.97 5.22
N PRO A 26 10.44 9.29 4.01
CA PRO A 26 10.46 10.66 3.50
C PRO A 26 9.14 11.08 2.82
N PHE A 27 8.23 10.14 2.57
CA PHE A 27 7.08 10.38 1.69
C PHE A 27 5.80 10.67 2.49
N ASP A 28 5.16 11.80 2.18
CA ASP A 28 3.80 12.12 2.62
C ASP A 28 2.73 11.33 1.87
N PHE A 29 1.51 11.39 2.42
CA PHE A 29 0.33 10.77 1.83
C PHE A 29 0.12 11.15 0.36
N GLU A 30 0.21 12.43 -0.01
CA GLU A 30 -0.07 12.89 -1.38
C GLU A 30 0.96 12.35 -2.38
N THR A 31 2.23 12.30 -2.00
CA THR A 31 3.30 11.71 -2.80
C THR A 31 3.04 10.22 -3.03
N VAL A 32 2.72 9.48 -1.98
CA VAL A 32 2.43 8.04 -2.11
C VAL A 32 1.17 7.81 -2.95
N LYS A 33 0.11 8.59 -2.72
CA LYS A 33 -1.14 8.52 -3.48
C LYS A 33 -0.89 8.75 -4.97
N LYS A 34 -0.19 9.83 -5.33
CA LYS A 34 0.17 10.15 -6.71
C LYS A 34 0.97 9.02 -7.37
N ASN A 35 1.97 8.47 -6.68
CA ASN A 35 2.77 7.36 -7.18
C ASN A 35 1.94 6.09 -7.47
N ILE A 36 0.93 5.81 -6.64
CA ILE A 36 0.01 4.68 -6.84
C ILE A 36 -0.90 4.96 -8.03
N GLU A 37 -1.49 6.16 -8.08
CA GLU A 37 -2.37 6.59 -9.17
C GLU A 37 -1.67 6.53 -10.53
N GLU A 38 -0.45 7.07 -10.65
CA GLU A 38 0.34 7.01 -11.88
C GLU A 38 0.58 5.58 -12.37
N LYS A 39 0.84 4.64 -11.44
CA LYS A 39 1.09 3.23 -11.78
C LYS A 39 -0.18 2.45 -12.12
N LEU A 40 -1.31 2.78 -11.50
CA LEU A 40 -2.53 1.96 -11.60
C LEU A 40 -3.56 2.55 -12.57
N ASN A 41 -3.59 3.86 -12.80
CA ASN A 41 -4.65 4.50 -13.59
C ASN A 41 -4.71 4.04 -15.04
N SER A 42 -3.58 3.69 -15.66
CA SER A 42 -3.56 3.24 -17.06
C SER A 42 -4.38 1.97 -17.29
N LYS A 43 -4.51 1.10 -16.29
CA LYS A 43 -5.16 -0.22 -16.43
C LYS A 43 -6.34 -0.44 -15.47
N TYR A 44 -6.36 0.26 -14.35
CA TYR A 44 -7.27 0.01 -13.23
C TYR A 44 -8.07 1.25 -12.80
N LYS A 45 -8.18 2.26 -13.67
CA LYS A 45 -9.01 3.45 -13.41
C LYS A 45 -10.40 3.06 -12.91
N ASN A 46 -10.89 3.74 -11.87
CA ASN A 46 -12.18 3.49 -11.21
C ASN A 46 -12.33 2.11 -10.53
N ARG A 47 -11.28 1.29 -10.48
CA ARG A 47 -11.30 -0.02 -9.79
C ARG A 47 -10.56 -0.01 -8.45
N PHE A 48 -10.06 1.15 -8.04
CA PHE A 48 -9.48 1.31 -6.72
C PHE A 48 -9.84 2.65 -6.10
N LYS A 49 -9.80 2.71 -4.78
CA LYS A 49 -9.90 3.94 -4.00
C LYS A 49 -8.71 4.02 -3.06
N ILE A 50 -8.08 5.19 -2.96
CA ILE A 50 -7.02 5.45 -1.99
C ILE A 50 -7.62 6.26 -0.84
N MET A 51 -7.37 5.85 0.40
CA MET A 51 -7.85 6.55 1.60
C MET A 51 -6.71 6.76 2.58
N LEU A 52 -6.58 8.00 3.08
CA LEU A 52 -5.76 8.29 4.25
C LEU A 52 -6.44 7.69 5.49
N VAL A 53 -5.67 6.99 6.31
CA VAL A 53 -6.16 6.38 7.56
C VAL A 53 -5.22 6.68 8.72
N PRO A 54 -5.73 6.71 9.97
CA PRO A 54 -4.89 6.80 11.15
C PRO A 54 -4.11 5.50 11.37
N ASN A 55 -3.30 5.47 12.43
CA ASN A 55 -2.71 4.22 12.90
C ASN A 55 -3.79 3.24 13.37
N ILE A 56 -3.90 2.08 12.71
CA ILE A 56 -4.87 1.03 13.07
C ILE A 56 -4.19 0.07 14.04
N THR A 57 -4.64 0.08 15.29
CA THR A 57 -4.13 -0.85 16.32
C THR A 57 -4.94 -2.13 16.40
N ASN A 58 -6.26 -2.03 16.19
CA ASN A 58 -7.20 -3.14 16.34
C ASN A 58 -8.30 -3.04 15.29
N ILE A 59 -8.73 -4.19 14.79
CA ILE A 59 -9.96 -4.34 14.01
C ILE A 59 -10.92 -5.14 14.86
N SER A 60 -11.87 -4.44 15.51
CA SER A 60 -12.89 -5.05 16.37
C SER A 60 -14.21 -5.08 15.63
N TYR A 61 -14.86 -6.25 15.60
CA TYR A 61 -16.11 -6.43 14.89
C TYR A 61 -17.12 -7.28 15.66
N GLY A 62 -18.40 -6.95 15.48
CA GLY A 62 -19.51 -7.65 16.13
C GLY A 62 -20.00 -8.88 15.35
N ARG A 63 -21.13 -9.43 15.78
CA ARG A 63 -21.75 -10.57 15.10
C ARG A 63 -22.23 -10.17 13.70
N GLY A 64 -21.76 -10.89 12.67
CA GLY A 64 -22.32 -10.80 11.32
C GLY A 64 -21.83 -9.62 10.45
N VAL A 65 -20.58 -9.18 10.59
CA VAL A 65 -20.04 -8.04 9.82
C VAL A 65 -19.82 -8.27 8.32
N GLY A 66 -20.01 -9.50 7.83
CA GLY A 66 -20.06 -9.80 6.39
C GLY A 66 -18.71 -9.71 5.66
N TYR A 67 -17.58 -9.54 6.37
CA TYR A 67 -16.25 -9.56 5.77
C TYR A 67 -15.37 -10.69 6.31
N LYS A 68 -14.48 -11.19 5.45
CA LYS A 68 -13.46 -12.18 5.78
C LYS A 68 -12.11 -11.48 5.93
N ILE A 69 -11.34 -11.88 6.93
CA ILE A 69 -9.92 -11.54 7.03
C ILE A 69 -9.16 -12.68 6.34
N GLU A 70 -8.36 -12.36 5.33
CA GLU A 70 -7.60 -13.31 4.53
C GLU A 70 -6.15 -12.85 4.43
N GLU A 71 -5.21 -13.79 4.64
CA GLU A 71 -3.80 -13.60 4.31
C GLU A 71 -3.53 -14.04 2.86
N VAL A 72 -2.83 -13.20 2.10
CA VAL A 72 -2.42 -13.51 0.72
C VAL A 72 -0.92 -13.71 0.68
N VAL A 73 -0.50 -14.97 0.54
CA VAL A 73 0.92 -15.34 0.38
C VAL A 73 1.33 -15.13 -1.07
N LEU A 74 2.33 -14.26 -1.29
CA LEU A 74 2.90 -13.98 -2.61
C LEU A 74 4.16 -14.84 -2.82
N PRO A 75 4.62 -15.03 -4.08
CA PRO A 75 5.89 -15.69 -4.34
C PRO A 75 7.07 -15.04 -3.61
N GLU A 76 8.03 -15.86 -3.17
CA GLU A 76 9.17 -15.44 -2.34
C GLU A 76 9.91 -14.22 -2.90
N LYS A 77 10.17 -14.20 -4.22
CA LYS A 77 10.82 -13.07 -4.90
C LYS A 77 10.13 -11.72 -4.67
N ILE A 78 8.80 -11.71 -4.52
CA ILE A 78 8.01 -10.51 -4.27
C ILE A 78 8.05 -10.16 -2.78
N GLN A 79 8.02 -11.17 -1.90
CA GLN A 79 8.11 -10.99 -0.46
C GLN A 79 9.48 -10.44 -0.02
N GLN A 80 10.54 -10.71 -0.78
CA GLN A 80 11.88 -10.17 -0.53
C GLN A 80 12.02 -8.67 -0.85
N ILE A 81 11.03 -8.04 -1.50
CA ILE A 81 11.03 -6.60 -1.79
C ILE A 81 10.86 -5.83 -0.48
N SER A 82 11.87 -5.04 -0.11
CA SER A 82 11.87 -4.24 1.11
C SER A 82 11.94 -2.74 0.79
N ALA A 83 10.98 -1.98 1.33
CA ALA A 83 10.97 -0.52 1.20
C ALA A 83 12.26 0.11 1.79
N THR A 84 12.78 -0.43 2.89
CA THR A 84 14.02 0.03 3.52
C THR A 84 15.20 -0.14 2.57
N LYS A 85 15.39 -1.35 2.01
CA LYS A 85 16.47 -1.60 1.03
C LYS A 85 16.35 -0.70 -0.20
N ILE A 86 15.13 -0.39 -0.64
CA ILE A 86 14.89 0.53 -1.76
C ILE A 86 15.30 1.95 -1.38
N ARG A 87 14.90 2.47 -0.21
CA ARG A 87 15.28 3.81 0.26
C ARG A 87 16.80 3.94 0.42
N ASP A 88 17.47 2.93 0.97
CA ASP A 88 18.94 2.92 1.08
C ASP A 88 19.62 3.02 -0.27
N LYS A 89 19.10 2.29 -1.27
CA LYS A 89 19.58 2.39 -2.65
C LYS A 89 19.33 3.78 -3.22
N MET A 90 18.15 4.37 -2.99
CA MET A 90 17.84 5.72 -3.46
C MET A 90 18.79 6.78 -2.88
N ARG A 91 19.21 6.64 -1.61
CA ARG A 91 20.24 7.51 -1.00
C ARG A 91 21.61 7.34 -1.64
N LYS A 92 22.05 6.10 -1.83
CA LYS A 92 23.31 5.80 -2.53
C LYS A 92 23.33 6.37 -3.95
N ASP A 93 22.17 6.35 -4.61
CA ASP A 93 21.98 6.91 -5.95
C ASP A 93 21.76 8.45 -5.95
N GLY A 94 21.77 9.11 -4.79
CA GLY A 94 21.55 10.57 -4.66
C GLY A 94 20.11 11.05 -4.94
N LYS A 95 19.15 10.13 -5.03
CA LYS A 95 17.72 10.41 -5.31
C LYS A 95 16.91 10.75 -4.07
N LEU A 96 17.46 10.46 -2.90
CA LEU A 96 16.91 10.82 -1.60
C LEU A 96 18.02 11.54 -0.82
N LYS A 97 17.69 12.66 -0.18
CA LYS A 97 18.59 13.36 0.73
C LYS A 97 18.80 12.57 2.03
#